data_AF-A0A351FPG1-F1
#
_entry.id   AF-A0A351FPG1-F1
#
_cell.length_a   1.000
_cell.length_b   1.000
_cell.length_c   1.000
_cell.angle_alpha   90.00
_cell.angle_beta   90.00
_cell.angle_gamma   90.00
#
_symmetry.space_group_name_H-M   'P 1'
#
loop_
_entity.id
_entity.type
_entity.pdbx_description
1 polymer ?
#
loop_
_entity_poly.entity_id
_entity_poly.type
_entity_poly.pdbx_seq_one_letter_code
_entity_poly.pdbx_strand_id
1 'polypeptide(L)'
;LVAVEEAFQFGFPLDAQAVLLIEVDGLEAGLDSQRDAVVELCQKCGAREVRQADTAAERQKLWKSRKQAFGAIGRLSSSYCTQDGVVPRTQLPHILKRITEIGSKYDLRIVNVFHAGDGNIHPILLFDERDPDQVKRVLQASGEILEECLACGGSVTGEHGIGVEKIGFMHKMFSEDDIEVMSRLRQAFNPQNNLSPDKMLPTAGACGIEQHHPGRHAAM
;
A
#
# COMPACT_ATOMS: atom_id res chain seq x y z
N LEU A 1 12.30 -5.62 -7.05
CA LEU A 1 13.76 -5.79 -6.83
C LEU A 1 14.58 -5.26 -7.98
N VAL A 2 14.41 -5.79 -9.21
CA VAL A 2 15.10 -5.33 -10.43
C VAL A 2 15.20 -3.81 -10.54
N ALA A 3 14.07 -3.10 -10.43
CA ALA A 3 14.04 -1.64 -10.51
C ALA A 3 14.93 -0.92 -9.48
N VAL A 4 14.95 -1.42 -8.25
CA VAL A 4 15.73 -0.84 -7.14
C VAL A 4 17.22 -1.11 -7.37
N GLU A 5 17.55 -2.31 -7.82
CA GLU A 5 18.93 -2.71 -8.09
C GLU A 5 19.52 -1.97 -9.29
N GLU A 6 18.79 -1.86 -10.40
CA GLU A 6 19.22 -1.10 -11.58
C GLU A 6 19.44 0.39 -11.28
N ALA A 7 18.65 0.95 -10.36
CA ALA A 7 18.74 2.37 -10.02
C ALA A 7 19.85 2.68 -8.99
N PHE A 8 20.08 1.80 -8.02
CA PHE A 8 20.86 2.13 -6.82
C PHE A 8 21.91 1.09 -6.41
N GLN A 9 21.93 -0.10 -7.03
CA GLN A 9 22.95 -1.13 -6.85
C GLN A 9 23.18 -1.50 -5.38
N PHE A 10 22.10 -1.89 -4.67
CA PHE A 10 22.17 -2.30 -3.27
C PHE A 10 22.74 -3.73 -3.11
N GLY A 11 22.92 -4.47 -4.21
CA GLY A 11 23.44 -5.82 -4.26
C GLY A 11 22.35 -6.87 -4.02
N PHE A 12 21.09 -6.61 -4.37
CA PHE A 12 20.04 -7.60 -4.22
C PHE A 12 20.13 -8.71 -5.27
N PRO A 13 19.91 -9.98 -4.88
CA PRO A 13 19.79 -11.07 -5.85
C PRO A 13 18.54 -10.86 -6.72
N LEU A 14 18.74 -10.72 -8.03
CA LEU A 14 17.65 -10.40 -8.97
C LEU A 14 16.67 -11.56 -9.19
N ASP A 15 17.07 -12.78 -8.86
CA ASP A 15 16.26 -14.00 -8.90
C ASP A 15 15.44 -14.22 -7.60
N ALA A 16 15.66 -13.40 -6.56
CA ALA A 16 14.83 -13.44 -5.37
C ALA A 16 13.42 -12.88 -5.64
N GLN A 17 12.42 -13.52 -5.05
CA GLN A 17 11.02 -13.11 -5.19
C GLN A 17 10.62 -12.01 -4.20
N ALA A 18 11.34 -11.89 -3.07
CA ALA A 18 11.08 -10.88 -2.05
C ALA A 18 12.35 -10.57 -1.25
N VAL A 19 12.36 -9.38 -0.64
CA VAL A 19 13.32 -8.99 0.40
C VAL A 19 12.50 -8.53 1.61
N LEU A 20 12.85 -9.07 2.78
CA LEU A 20 12.26 -8.68 4.06
C LEU A 20 13.29 -7.86 4.84
N LEU A 21 12.93 -6.63 5.20
CA LEU A 21 13.73 -5.79 6.09
C LEU A 21 13.15 -5.86 7.50
N ILE A 22 13.97 -6.22 8.48
CA ILE A 22 13.60 -6.33 9.89
C ILE A 22 14.54 -5.43 10.68
N GLU A 23 13.98 -4.61 11.56
CA GLU A 23 14.72 -3.82 12.54
C GLU A 23 14.25 -4.18 13.94
N VAL A 24 15.20 -4.25 14.87
CA VAL A 24 14.96 -4.42 16.30
C VAL A 24 15.45 -3.16 16.98
N ASP A 25 14.61 -2.53 17.79
CA ASP A 25 14.90 -1.29 18.51
C ASP A 25 14.50 -1.44 19.98
N GLY A 26 15.23 -0.80 20.89
CA GLY A 26 15.03 -0.95 22.33
C GLY A 26 16.28 -0.66 23.16
N LEU A 27 16.27 -1.14 24.42
CA LEU A 27 17.42 -1.05 25.31
C LEU A 27 18.54 -1.96 24.80
N GLU A 28 19.78 -1.45 24.75
CA GLU A 28 20.96 -2.19 24.28
C GLU A 28 21.09 -3.59 24.89
N ALA A 29 20.78 -3.70 26.19
CA ALA A 29 20.70 -4.97 26.88
C ALA A 29 19.63 -5.89 26.28
N GLY A 30 20.08 -6.87 25.49
CA GLY A 30 19.24 -7.92 24.91
C GLY A 30 18.92 -7.76 23.41
N LEU A 31 19.32 -6.64 22.78
CA LEU A 31 19.12 -6.47 21.33
C LEU A 31 19.84 -7.53 20.51
N ASP A 32 21.06 -7.90 20.90
CA ASP A 32 21.82 -8.96 20.23
C ASP A 32 21.07 -10.30 20.28
N SER A 33 20.52 -10.66 21.45
CA SER A 33 19.75 -11.91 21.59
C SER A 33 18.46 -11.90 20.77
N GLN A 34 17.79 -10.75 20.68
CA GLN A 34 16.59 -10.60 19.83
C GLN A 34 16.94 -10.67 18.34
N ARG A 35 18.02 -10.00 17.91
CA ARG A 35 18.55 -10.09 16.56
C ARG A 35 18.87 -11.53 16.20
N ASP A 36 19.61 -12.24 17.05
CA ASP A 36 20.03 -13.62 16.80
C ASP A 36 18.82 -14.56 16.69
N ALA A 37 17.80 -14.37 17.54
CA ALA A 37 16.55 -15.12 17.45
C ALA A 37 15.81 -14.86 16.12
N VAL A 38 15.77 -13.61 15.65
CA VAL A 38 15.19 -13.25 14.34
C VAL A 38 15.95 -13.91 13.19
N VAL A 39 17.30 -13.88 13.24
CA VAL A 39 18.15 -14.53 12.23
C VAL A 39 17.89 -16.03 12.18
N GLU A 40 17.85 -16.69 13.34
CA GLU A 40 17.57 -18.12 13.45
C GLU A 40 16.18 -18.47 12.89
N LEU A 41 15.15 -17.68 13.19
CA LEU A 41 13.80 -17.86 12.64
C LEU A 41 13.78 -17.71 11.11
N CYS A 42 14.44 -16.69 10.57
CA CYS A 42 14.54 -16.48 9.12
C CYS A 42 15.20 -17.70 8.43
N GLN A 43 16.29 -18.22 8.99
CA GLN A 43 16.98 -19.39 8.48
C GLN A 43 16.11 -20.65 8.56
N LYS A 44 15.44 -20.89 9.68
CA LYS A 44 14.48 -22.00 9.85
C LYS A 44 13.33 -21.94 8.85
N CYS A 45 12.90 -20.74 8.49
CA CYS A 45 11.87 -20.50 7.46
C CYS A 45 12.41 -20.54 6.02
N GLY A 46 13.68 -20.87 5.81
CA GLY A 46 14.27 -21.06 4.48
C GLY A 46 14.77 -19.77 3.80
N ALA A 47 15.10 -18.72 4.57
CA ALA A 47 15.75 -17.54 4.00
C ALA A 47 17.07 -17.94 3.30
N ARG A 48 17.16 -17.65 2.00
CA ARG A 48 18.35 -17.94 1.18
C ARG A 48 19.59 -17.17 1.65
N GLU A 49 19.39 -15.94 2.07
CA GLU A 49 20.44 -15.03 2.52
C GLU A 49 19.89 -14.17 3.67
N VAL A 50 20.69 -13.97 4.71
CA VAL A 50 20.40 -13.04 5.81
C VAL A 50 21.59 -12.10 5.95
N ARG A 51 21.36 -10.79 5.74
CA ARG A 51 22.37 -9.73 5.91
C ARG A 51 22.11 -9.01 7.22
N GLN A 52 23.15 -8.86 8.02
CA GLN A 52 23.11 -8.10 9.27
C GLN A 52 23.79 -6.73 9.04
N ALA A 53 23.41 -5.75 9.83
CA ALA A 53 24.06 -4.45 9.87
C ALA A 53 24.65 -4.26 11.27
N ASP A 54 25.97 -4.21 11.35
CA ASP A 54 26.70 -4.08 12.61
C ASP A 54 27.00 -2.60 12.92
N THR A 55 26.82 -1.73 11.94
CA THR A 55 27.03 -0.29 12.06
C THR A 55 25.79 0.51 11.68
N ALA A 56 25.67 1.72 12.24
CA ALA A 56 24.63 2.67 11.85
C ALA A 56 24.66 3.00 10.34
N ALA A 57 25.85 3.01 9.73
CA ALA A 57 26.02 3.24 8.30
C ALA A 57 25.44 2.11 7.44
N GLU A 58 25.70 0.85 7.81
CA GLU A 58 25.10 -0.32 7.15
C GLU A 58 23.59 -0.35 7.33
N ARG A 59 23.11 -0.06 8.55
CA ARG A 59 21.68 0.06 8.85
C ARG A 59 21.01 1.09 7.95
N GLN A 60 21.62 2.26 7.82
CA GLN A 60 21.13 3.32 6.93
C GLN A 60 21.13 2.88 5.46
N LYS A 61 22.15 2.13 5.01
CA LYS A 61 22.20 1.60 3.64
C LYS A 61 21.04 0.64 3.36
N LEU A 62 20.74 -0.27 4.28
CA LEU A 62 19.58 -1.17 4.15
C LEU A 62 18.27 -0.38 4.12
N TRP A 63 18.06 0.57 5.03
CA TRP A 63 16.88 1.42 5.05
C TRP A 63 16.72 2.31 3.82
N LYS A 64 17.84 2.77 3.25
CA LYS A 64 17.84 3.56 2.03
C LYS A 64 17.19 2.80 0.88
N SER A 65 17.39 1.48 0.80
CA SER A 65 16.74 0.65 -0.23
C SER A 65 15.20 0.67 -0.13
N ARG A 66 14.63 0.56 1.07
CA ARG A 66 13.19 0.64 1.31
C ARG A 66 12.65 2.04 1.02
N LYS A 67 13.37 3.09 1.40
CA LYS A 67 12.98 4.50 1.17
C LYS A 67 13.04 4.87 -0.31
N GLN A 68 13.97 4.30 -1.06
CA GLN A 68 14.14 4.59 -2.49
C GLN A 68 13.28 3.73 -3.41
N ALA A 69 12.52 2.77 -2.88
CA ALA A 69 11.70 1.85 -3.67
C ALA A 69 10.71 2.59 -4.59
N PHE A 70 9.97 3.59 -4.08
CA PHE A 70 9.05 4.39 -4.89
C PHE A 70 9.76 5.18 -6.00
N GLY A 71 10.93 5.76 -5.69
CA GLY A 71 11.75 6.47 -6.68
C GLY A 71 12.24 5.55 -7.81
N ALA A 72 12.59 4.30 -7.49
CA ALA A 72 12.92 3.29 -8.49
C ALA A 72 11.70 2.88 -9.32
N ILE A 73 10.53 2.73 -8.70
CA ILE A 73 9.29 2.34 -9.39
C ILE A 73 8.84 3.42 -10.38
N GLY A 74 9.02 4.71 -10.06
CA GLY A 74 8.76 5.81 -10.99
C GLY A 74 9.60 5.77 -12.28
N ARG A 75 10.64 4.94 -12.35
CA ARG A 75 11.42 4.71 -13.59
C ARG A 75 10.80 3.63 -14.48
N LEU A 76 9.86 2.83 -13.96
CA LEU A 76 9.25 1.70 -14.66
C LEU A 76 8.03 2.09 -15.50
N SER A 77 7.38 3.19 -15.14
CA SER A 77 6.13 3.63 -15.78
C SER A 77 6.00 5.14 -15.69
N SER A 78 5.34 5.74 -16.67
CA SER A 78 5.01 7.17 -16.66
C SER A 78 4.02 7.53 -15.55
N SER A 79 3.11 6.61 -15.24
CA SER A 79 2.09 6.78 -14.20
C SER A 79 1.99 5.51 -13.34
N TYR A 80 1.59 5.68 -12.09
CA TYR A 80 1.25 4.57 -11.20
C TYR A 80 0.15 4.96 -10.23
N CYS A 81 -0.63 3.97 -9.80
CA CYS A 81 -1.68 4.10 -8.80
C CYS A 81 -1.31 3.21 -7.62
N THR A 82 -1.10 3.82 -6.46
CA THR A 82 -0.73 3.12 -5.23
C THR A 82 -1.98 2.88 -4.40
N GLN A 83 -2.29 1.62 -4.16
CA GLN A 83 -3.29 1.26 -3.17
C GLN A 83 -2.64 1.09 -1.79
N ASP A 84 -3.48 1.11 -0.77
CA ASP A 84 -3.08 1.05 0.63
C ASP A 84 -4.14 0.25 1.35
N GLY A 85 -4.05 -1.07 1.32
CA GLY A 85 -5.00 -1.97 1.98
C GLY A 85 -4.40 -2.55 3.25
N VAL A 86 -5.22 -3.02 4.17
CA VAL A 86 -4.76 -3.76 5.35
C VAL A 86 -5.45 -5.11 5.36
N VAL A 87 -4.72 -6.17 5.70
CA VAL A 87 -5.27 -7.50 5.99
C VAL A 87 -4.67 -8.05 7.28
N PRO A 88 -5.32 -9.01 7.96
CA PRO A 88 -4.66 -9.77 9.02
C PRO A 88 -3.35 -10.37 8.51
N ARG A 89 -2.28 -10.36 9.33
CA ARG A 89 -0.95 -10.85 8.91
C ARG A 89 -0.95 -12.28 8.37
N THR A 90 -1.85 -13.12 8.88
CA THR A 90 -2.04 -14.50 8.43
C THR A 90 -2.55 -14.59 6.99
N GLN A 91 -3.15 -13.53 6.47
CA GLN A 91 -3.68 -13.42 5.11
C GLN A 91 -2.69 -12.81 4.11
N LEU A 92 -1.49 -12.39 4.53
CA LEU A 92 -0.47 -11.83 3.63
C LEU A 92 -0.14 -12.74 2.43
N PRO A 93 0.06 -14.07 2.60
CA PRO A 93 0.30 -14.95 1.46
C PRO A 93 -0.88 -14.99 0.48
N HIS A 94 -2.11 -14.96 1.00
CA HIS A 94 -3.33 -14.98 0.19
C HIS A 94 -3.48 -13.69 -0.61
N ILE A 95 -3.41 -12.52 0.03
CA ILE A 95 -3.63 -11.24 -0.66
C ILE A 95 -2.55 -10.99 -1.73
N LEU A 96 -1.29 -11.36 -1.49
CA LEU A 96 -0.21 -11.21 -2.48
C LEU A 96 -0.45 -12.10 -3.71
N LYS A 97 -0.97 -13.32 -3.50
CA LYS A 97 -1.39 -14.20 -4.60
C LYS A 97 -2.56 -13.59 -5.37
N ARG A 98 -3.58 -13.07 -4.68
CA ARG A 98 -4.73 -12.41 -5.30
C ARG A 98 -4.33 -11.17 -6.11
N ILE A 99 -3.43 -10.34 -5.59
CA ILE A 99 -2.87 -9.18 -6.33
C ILE A 99 -2.20 -9.64 -7.63
N THR A 100 -1.45 -10.74 -7.61
CA THR A 100 -0.80 -11.29 -8.81
C THR A 100 -1.82 -11.77 -9.84
N GLU A 101 -2.86 -12.45 -9.39
CA GLU A 101 -3.97 -12.91 -10.23
C GLU A 101 -4.77 -11.75 -10.82
N ILE A 102 -5.05 -10.71 -10.03
CA ILE A 102 -5.72 -9.48 -10.48
C ILE A 102 -4.86 -8.75 -11.50
N GLY A 103 -3.55 -8.60 -11.27
CA GLY A 103 -2.62 -8.03 -12.24
C GLY A 103 -2.67 -8.77 -13.58
N SER A 104 -2.72 -10.10 -13.54
CA SER A 104 -2.84 -10.93 -14.75
C SER A 104 -4.21 -10.76 -15.44
N LYS A 105 -5.30 -10.75 -14.67
CA LYS A 105 -6.68 -10.57 -15.16
C LYS A 105 -6.88 -9.26 -15.91
N TYR A 106 -6.29 -8.19 -15.39
CA TYR A 106 -6.40 -6.85 -15.98
C TYR A 106 -5.22 -6.50 -16.90
N ASP A 107 -4.27 -7.41 -17.13
CA ASP A 107 -3.06 -7.14 -17.91
C ASP A 107 -2.32 -5.86 -17.42
N LEU A 108 -2.09 -5.82 -16.11
CA LEU A 108 -1.41 -4.73 -15.41
C LEU A 108 -0.20 -5.27 -14.66
N ARG A 109 0.92 -4.56 -14.77
CA ARG A 109 2.08 -4.83 -13.94
C ARG A 109 1.87 -4.19 -12.57
N ILE A 110 1.88 -5.02 -11.52
CA ILE A 110 1.73 -4.56 -10.14
C ILE A 110 3.03 -4.84 -9.38
N VAL A 111 3.58 -3.82 -8.73
CA VAL A 111 4.74 -3.93 -7.84
C VAL A 111 4.26 -3.80 -6.40
N ASN A 112 4.87 -4.55 -5.48
CA ASN A 112 4.51 -4.47 -4.06
C ASN A 112 5.67 -3.93 -3.24
N VAL A 113 5.35 -2.97 -2.38
CA VAL A 113 6.16 -2.51 -1.25
C VAL A 113 5.19 -2.41 -0.09
N PHE A 114 5.50 -2.94 1.09
CA PHE A 114 4.50 -2.96 2.15
C PHE A 114 5.08 -3.10 3.56
N HIS A 115 4.22 -2.85 4.55
CA HIS A 115 4.47 -3.06 5.97
C HIS A 115 3.92 -4.44 6.35
N ALA A 116 4.78 -5.47 6.31
CA ALA A 116 4.35 -6.83 6.65
C ALA A 116 3.98 -6.99 8.14
N GLY A 117 4.56 -6.15 9.00
CA GLY A 117 4.44 -6.25 10.46
C GLY A 117 3.06 -5.91 11.02
N ASP A 118 2.25 -5.15 10.29
CA ASP A 118 0.88 -4.75 10.60
C ASP A 118 -0.12 -5.19 9.50
N GLY A 119 0.36 -5.84 8.44
CA GLY A 119 -0.48 -6.35 7.35
C GLY A 119 -0.92 -5.28 6.35
N ASN A 120 -0.31 -4.10 6.39
CA ASN A 120 -0.62 -3.01 5.48
C ASN A 120 0.16 -3.14 4.16
N ILE A 121 -0.56 -3.42 3.08
CA ILE A 121 -0.06 -3.65 1.73
C ILE A 121 -0.12 -2.39 0.85
N HIS A 122 0.91 -2.17 0.02
CA HIS A 122 0.88 -1.18 -1.07
C HIS A 122 1.12 -1.81 -2.44
N PRO A 123 0.08 -2.35 -3.09
CA PRO A 123 0.15 -2.67 -4.51
C PRO A 123 0.22 -1.38 -5.32
N ILE A 124 1.22 -1.30 -6.18
CA ILE A 124 1.52 -0.16 -7.03
C ILE A 124 1.27 -0.61 -8.48
N LEU A 125 0.11 -0.22 -9.00
CA LEU A 125 -0.36 -0.58 -10.33
C LEU A 125 0.25 0.40 -11.34
N LEU A 126 1.04 -0.13 -12.29
CA LEU A 126 1.73 0.66 -13.30
C LEU A 126 0.85 0.82 -14.54
N PHE A 127 0.75 2.05 -15.06
CA PHE A 127 -0.07 2.35 -16.24
C PHE A 127 0.38 3.63 -16.96
N ASP A 128 -0.19 3.86 -18.14
CA ASP A 128 -0.12 5.13 -18.87
C ASP A 128 -1.44 5.90 -18.73
N GLU A 129 -1.44 7.05 -18.06
CA GLU A 129 -2.63 7.88 -17.87
C GLU A 129 -3.20 8.47 -19.18
N ARG A 130 -2.42 8.45 -20.26
CA ARG A 130 -2.85 8.92 -21.58
C ARG A 130 -3.69 7.88 -22.31
N ASP A 131 -3.71 6.64 -21.83
CA ASP A 131 -4.50 5.53 -22.34
C ASP A 131 -5.76 5.35 -21.46
N PRO A 132 -6.96 5.74 -21.94
CA PRO A 132 -8.20 5.63 -21.17
C PRO A 132 -8.56 4.20 -20.78
N ASP A 133 -8.17 3.21 -21.58
CA ASP A 133 -8.46 1.80 -21.29
C ASP A 133 -7.57 1.30 -20.16
N GLN A 134 -6.30 1.70 -20.13
CA GLN A 134 -5.42 1.44 -18.99
C GLN A 134 -5.93 2.10 -17.70
N VAL A 135 -6.37 3.36 -17.77
CA VAL A 135 -6.97 4.05 -16.62
C VAL A 135 -8.16 3.26 -16.08
N LYS A 136 -9.07 2.82 -16.95
CA LYS A 136 -10.23 2.01 -16.56
C LYS A 136 -9.82 0.70 -15.90
N ARG A 137 -8.85 -0.03 -16.49
CA ARG A 137 -8.35 -1.29 -15.93
C ARG A 137 -7.72 -1.09 -14.57
N VAL A 138 -6.93 -0.04 -14.37
CA VAL A 138 -6.32 0.28 -13.08
C VAL A 138 -7.37 0.56 -12.02
N LEU A 139 -8.37 1.38 -12.31
CA LEU A 139 -9.43 1.69 -11.33
C LEU A 139 -10.22 0.43 -10.94
N GLN A 140 -10.51 -0.45 -11.90
CA GLN A 140 -11.19 -1.73 -11.63
C GLN A 140 -10.31 -2.68 -10.80
N ALA A 141 -9.04 -2.84 -11.16
CA ALA A 141 -8.09 -3.68 -10.45
C ALA A 141 -7.85 -3.17 -9.02
N SER A 142 -7.67 -1.86 -8.84
CA SER A 142 -7.56 -1.21 -7.54
C SER A 142 -8.78 -1.52 -6.67
N GLY A 143 -9.98 -1.37 -7.23
CA GLY A 143 -11.22 -1.68 -6.52
C GLY A 143 -11.29 -3.14 -6.07
N GLU A 144 -11.01 -4.09 -6.96
CA GLU A 144 -11.02 -5.53 -6.64
C GLU A 144 -9.99 -5.91 -5.56
N ILE A 145 -8.81 -5.28 -5.55
CA ILE A 145 -7.81 -5.47 -4.50
C ILE A 145 -8.35 -4.99 -3.14
N LEU A 146 -8.97 -3.81 -3.09
CA LEU A 146 -9.53 -3.28 -1.85
C LEU A 146 -10.73 -4.10 -1.37
N GLU A 147 -11.57 -4.61 -2.27
CA GLU A 147 -12.65 -5.54 -1.92
C GLU A 147 -12.11 -6.83 -1.32
N GLU A 148 -11.02 -7.39 -1.89
CA GLU A 148 -10.36 -8.57 -1.34
C GLU A 148 -9.78 -8.30 0.06
N CYS A 149 -9.25 -7.09 0.31
CA CYS A 149 -8.79 -6.70 1.64
C CYS A 149 -9.93 -6.75 2.66
N LEU A 150 -11.11 -6.22 2.31
CA LEU A 150 -12.30 -6.29 3.15
C LEU A 150 -12.79 -7.73 3.35
N ALA A 151 -12.80 -8.54 2.29
CA ALA A 151 -13.17 -9.96 2.36
C ALA A 151 -12.24 -10.75 3.30
N CYS A 152 -10.98 -10.34 3.42
CA CYS A 152 -10.03 -10.90 4.38
C CYS A 152 -10.23 -10.43 5.84
N GLY A 153 -11.25 -9.62 6.12
CA GLY A 153 -11.47 -9.01 7.44
C GLY A 153 -10.56 -7.80 7.70
N GLY A 154 -10.11 -7.14 6.63
CA GLY A 154 -9.19 -6.01 6.66
C GLY A 154 -9.86 -4.65 6.46
N SER A 155 -9.07 -3.69 5.97
CA SER A 155 -9.48 -2.30 5.71
C SER A 155 -9.02 -1.85 4.32
N VAL A 156 -9.74 -0.91 3.70
CA VAL A 156 -9.32 -0.28 2.42
C VAL A 156 -8.25 0.80 2.58
N THR A 157 -7.89 1.12 3.82
CA THR A 157 -6.80 2.05 4.15
C THR A 157 -6.05 1.62 5.40
N GLY A 158 -4.72 1.71 5.37
CA GLY A 158 -3.84 1.61 6.52
C GLY A 158 -3.36 2.99 6.95
N GLU A 159 -2.74 3.74 6.04
CA GLU A 159 -2.08 5.02 6.33
C GLU A 159 -2.45 6.17 5.37
N HIS A 160 -3.01 5.92 4.19
CA HIS A 160 -3.24 6.98 3.18
C HIS A 160 -4.61 7.67 3.30
N GLY A 161 -5.52 7.10 4.08
CA GLY A 161 -6.89 7.56 4.24
C GLY A 161 -7.81 7.16 3.09
N ILE A 162 -9.03 7.73 3.11
CA ILE A 162 -10.12 7.38 2.20
C ILE A 162 -10.13 8.28 0.95
N GLY A 163 -10.10 9.60 1.16
CA GLY A 163 -10.15 10.58 0.07
C GLY A 163 -11.36 10.41 -0.86
N VAL A 164 -11.25 10.92 -2.08
CA VAL A 164 -12.25 10.73 -3.12
C VAL A 164 -12.23 9.31 -3.70
N GLU A 165 -11.05 8.69 -3.69
CA GLU A 165 -10.79 7.41 -4.35
C GLU A 165 -11.52 6.25 -3.66
N LYS A 166 -11.55 6.24 -2.32
CA LYS A 166 -12.05 5.10 -1.55
C LYS A 166 -13.37 5.40 -0.84
N ILE A 167 -13.98 6.57 -1.06
CA ILE A 167 -15.24 6.97 -0.41
C ILE A 167 -16.36 5.94 -0.63
N GLY A 168 -16.42 5.32 -1.81
CA GLY A 168 -17.40 4.29 -2.15
C GLY A 168 -17.27 3.00 -1.35
N PHE A 169 -16.16 2.80 -0.63
CA PHE A 169 -15.93 1.63 0.23
C PHE A 169 -16.36 1.85 1.68
N MET A 170 -16.65 3.10 2.08
CA MET A 170 -16.97 3.42 3.47
C MET A 170 -18.18 2.63 3.99
N HIS A 171 -19.24 2.46 3.19
CA HIS A 171 -20.39 1.62 3.55
C HIS A 171 -20.10 0.12 3.60
N LYS A 172 -18.97 -0.32 3.05
CA LYS A 172 -18.51 -1.72 3.17
C LYS A 172 -17.68 -1.94 4.45
N MET A 173 -17.16 -0.87 5.04
CA MET A 173 -16.34 -0.93 6.26
C MET A 173 -17.11 -0.57 7.52
N PHE A 174 -18.07 0.34 7.40
CA PHE A 174 -18.75 0.98 8.50
C PHE A 174 -20.26 0.77 8.35
N SER A 175 -20.93 0.63 9.50
CA SER A 175 -22.39 0.58 9.53
C SER A 175 -23.00 1.94 9.19
N GLU A 176 -24.30 1.98 8.93
CA GLU A 176 -25.02 3.23 8.70
C GLU A 176 -24.92 4.17 9.92
N ASP A 177 -25.01 3.62 11.14
CA ASP A 177 -24.87 4.37 12.39
C ASP A 177 -23.47 5.00 12.52
N ASP A 178 -22.41 4.26 12.18
CA ASP A 178 -21.04 4.79 12.19
C ASP A 178 -20.90 5.99 11.23
N ILE A 179 -21.44 5.85 10.01
CA ILE A 179 -21.40 6.90 8.99
C ILE A 179 -22.22 8.12 9.43
N GLU A 180 -23.37 7.92 10.07
CA GLU A 180 -24.19 9.02 10.61
C GLU A 180 -23.41 9.81 11.68
N VAL A 181 -22.78 9.10 12.63
CA VAL A 181 -21.98 9.74 13.69
C VAL A 181 -20.82 10.54 13.09
N MET A 182 -20.08 9.98 12.14
CA MET A 182 -19.00 10.68 11.44
C MET A 182 -19.51 11.93 10.69
N SER A 183 -20.69 11.84 10.07
CA SER A 183 -21.34 12.95 9.36
C SER A 183 -21.75 14.07 10.31
N ARG A 184 -22.36 13.74 11.45
CA ARG A 184 -22.74 14.70 12.49
C ARG A 184 -21.54 15.44 13.06
N LEU A 185 -20.44 14.71 13.31
CA LEU A 185 -19.19 15.32 13.77
C LEU A 185 -18.67 16.34 12.75
N ARG A 186 -18.62 15.96 11.47
CA ARG A 186 -18.19 16.88 10.40
C ARG A 186 -19.09 18.12 10.32
N GLN A 187 -20.41 17.96 10.36
CA GLN A 187 -21.36 19.08 10.28
C GLN A 187 -21.20 20.06 11.44
N ALA A 188 -20.91 19.56 12.65
CA ALA A 188 -20.69 20.40 13.82
C ALA A 188 -19.48 21.34 13.66
N PHE A 189 -18.42 20.88 12.98
CA PHE A 189 -17.17 21.63 12.80
C PHE A 189 -17.00 22.26 11.41
N ASN A 190 -17.83 21.89 10.44
CA ASN A 190 -17.79 22.38 9.05
C ASN A 190 -19.21 22.66 8.51
N PRO A 191 -20.00 23.53 9.17
CA PRO A 191 -21.42 23.72 8.82
C PRO A 191 -21.64 24.35 7.44
N GLN A 192 -20.67 25.09 6.90
CA GLN A 192 -20.73 25.65 5.54
C GLN A 192 -20.15 24.73 4.45
N ASN A 193 -19.68 23.54 4.83
CA ASN A 193 -19.01 22.58 3.95
C ASN A 193 -17.86 23.19 3.11
N ASN A 194 -17.10 24.13 3.67
CA ASN A 194 -15.98 24.77 2.97
C ASN A 194 -14.66 23.99 3.10
N LEU A 195 -14.58 23.03 4.03
CA LEU A 195 -13.40 22.19 4.22
C LEU A 195 -13.52 20.89 3.43
N SER A 196 -12.78 20.77 2.31
CA SER A 196 -12.69 19.55 1.46
C SER A 196 -14.07 18.98 1.05
N PRO A 197 -14.89 19.73 0.30
CA PRO A 197 -16.29 19.38 -0.01
C PRO A 197 -16.45 18.12 -0.85
N ASP A 198 -15.42 17.67 -1.58
CA ASP A 198 -15.49 16.46 -2.41
C ASP A 198 -14.97 15.20 -1.69
N LYS A 199 -14.26 15.38 -0.57
CA LYS A 199 -13.78 14.29 0.30
C LYS A 199 -14.81 14.05 1.41
N MET A 200 -16.03 13.72 0.99
CA MET A 200 -17.18 13.54 1.89
C MET A 200 -17.18 12.14 2.51
N LEU A 201 -18.12 11.91 3.42
CA LEU A 201 -18.59 10.57 3.75
C LEU A 201 -19.72 10.23 2.77
N PRO A 202 -19.91 8.97 2.35
CA PRO A 202 -20.98 8.67 1.44
C PRO A 202 -22.34 9.04 2.05
N THR A 203 -23.19 9.66 1.24
CA THR A 203 -24.55 10.05 1.61
C THR A 203 -25.53 9.04 1.04
N ALA A 204 -26.67 8.84 1.73
CA ALA A 204 -27.70 7.87 1.36
C ALA A 204 -28.27 8.02 -0.08
N GLY A 205 -27.95 9.11 -0.79
CA GLY A 205 -28.41 9.39 -2.15
C GLY A 205 -27.37 9.22 -3.27
N ALA A 206 -26.09 8.95 -2.97
CA ALA A 206 -25.04 8.92 -3.99
C ALA A 206 -24.71 7.49 -4.45
N CYS A 207 -25.67 6.84 -5.11
CA CYS A 207 -25.37 5.67 -5.94
C CYS A 207 -24.76 6.17 -7.26
N GLY A 208 -23.46 6.49 -7.22
CA GLY A 208 -22.73 7.07 -8.33
C GLY A 208 -22.07 8.37 -7.89
N ILE A 209 -20.75 8.34 -7.73
CA ILE A 209 -19.96 9.56 -7.70
C ILE A 209 -20.21 10.22 -9.06
N GLU A 210 -20.93 11.34 -9.10
CA GLU A 210 -20.88 12.23 -10.26
C GLU A 210 -19.41 12.57 -10.47
N GLN A 211 -18.87 12.11 -11.59
CA GLN A 211 -17.52 12.45 -12.01
C GLN A 211 -17.50 13.93 -12.37
N HIS A 212 -17.32 14.80 -11.38
CA HIS A 212 -16.67 16.07 -11.64
C HIS A 212 -15.20 15.76 -11.87
N HIS A 213 -14.82 15.73 -13.17
CA HIS A 213 -13.44 15.71 -13.57
C HIS A 213 -12.68 16.80 -12.79
N PRO A 214 -11.69 16.45 -11.96
CA PRO A 214 -10.80 17.46 -11.45
C PRO A 214 -10.16 18.12 -12.68
N GLY A 215 -10.35 19.43 -12.82
CA GLY A 215 -9.66 20.20 -13.85
C GLY A 215 -8.16 19.88 -13.79
N ARG A 216 -7.52 19.76 -14.95
CA ARG A 216 -6.08 19.51 -15.10
C ARG A 216 -5.26 20.60 -14.41
N HIS A 217 -5.13 20.52 -13.10
CA HIS A 217 -4.11 21.20 -12.31
C HIS A 217 -3.66 20.22 -11.25
N ALA A 218 -2.97 19.17 -11.70
CA ALA A 218 -2.00 18.49 -10.86
C ALA A 218 -1.00 19.55 -10.38
N ALA A 219 -0.75 19.50 -9.07
CA ALA A 219 0.05 20.41 -8.27
C ALA A 219 1.34 20.94 -8.95
N MET A 220 1.60 22.24 -8.76
CA MET A 220 2.96 22.73 -8.55
C MET A 220 3.43 22.34 -7.14
#